data_AF-A0AAV8X5W3-F1
#
_entry.id   AF-A0AAV8X5W3-F1
#
_cell.length_a   1.000
_cell.length_b   1.000
_cell.length_c   1.000
_cell.angle_alpha   90.00
_cell.angle_beta   90.00
_cell.angle_gamma   90.00
#
_symmetry.space_group_name_H-M   'P 1'
#
loop_
_entity.id
_entity.type
_entity.pdbx_description
1 polymer ?
#
loop_
_entity_poly.entity_id
_entity_poly.type
_entity_poly.pdbx_seq_one_letter_code
_entity_poly.pdbx_strand_id
1 'polypeptide(L)'
;MKFFDHWLDHAEPKYGTKLVGDIKATLKVLVLYIPLPIFWALYDQQGSGWTFQAVRMDGNIGFYTILPDQMQVVNPLLILVFIPLFSYGVYPLFATCNFLKTPLQRMVCGGFLAAAAFAVSAVISIALESTYPVLPSSGNIQLRVYNPSSCDVTFNAPDLNVSKTVQKYEYYENKDISFTGNRSISFTFDSPCKSYEGTSFEIEEETAIGIYFSEAGAISFTDNVAKSDDGYPKVR
;
A
#
# COMPACT_ATOMS: atom_id res chain seq x y z
N MET A 1 20.01 -26.15 -56.12
CA MET A 1 20.16 -25.03 -55.18
C MET A 1 19.29 -25.35 -53.98
N LYS A 2 19.86 -25.67 -52.81
CA LYS A 2 19.05 -25.87 -51.60
C LYS A 2 18.53 -24.50 -51.18
N PHE A 3 17.22 -24.32 -51.15
CA PHE A 3 16.59 -23.14 -50.57
C PHE A 3 16.62 -23.29 -49.06
N PHE A 4 17.16 -22.28 -48.37
CA PHE A 4 17.22 -22.22 -46.93
C PHE A 4 16.06 -21.33 -46.45
N ASP A 5 14.98 -21.94 -45.97
CA ASP A 5 13.78 -21.22 -45.50
C ASP A 5 13.98 -20.58 -44.12
N HIS A 6 14.88 -21.13 -43.29
CA HIS A 6 15.20 -20.59 -41.97
C HIS A 6 16.66 -20.16 -41.92
N TRP A 7 16.94 -19.00 -41.29
CA TRP A 7 18.31 -18.44 -41.22
C TRP A 7 19.34 -19.43 -40.68
N LEU A 8 18.94 -20.26 -39.71
CA LEU A 8 19.77 -21.30 -39.10
C LEU A 8 20.19 -22.43 -40.05
N ASP A 9 19.55 -22.59 -41.22
CA ASP A 9 19.92 -23.64 -42.18
C ASP A 9 21.27 -23.38 -42.86
N HIS A 10 21.74 -22.14 -42.84
CA HIS A 10 23.09 -21.78 -43.30
C HIS A 10 24.18 -22.42 -42.43
N ALA A 11 23.84 -22.87 -41.22
CA ALA A 11 24.74 -23.55 -40.31
C ALA A 11 24.83 -25.07 -40.57
N GLU A 12 23.95 -25.66 -41.38
CA GLU A 12 23.91 -27.10 -41.67
C GLU A 12 25.23 -27.66 -42.21
N PRO A 13 25.94 -27.00 -43.16
CA PRO A 13 27.17 -27.56 -43.73
C PRO A 13 28.30 -27.76 -42.72
N LYS A 14 28.31 -26.95 -41.64
CA LYS A 14 29.36 -26.97 -40.61
C LYS A 14 29.00 -27.83 -39.40
N TYR A 15 27.72 -27.86 -39.03
CA TYR A 15 27.25 -28.43 -37.75
C TYR A 15 26.31 -29.63 -37.91
N GLY A 16 25.88 -29.95 -39.13
CA GLY A 16 24.99 -31.07 -39.43
C GLY A 16 23.51 -30.74 -39.23
N THR A 17 22.66 -31.44 -39.99
CA THR A 17 21.20 -31.21 -40.03
C THR A 17 20.50 -31.51 -38.71
N LYS A 18 20.96 -32.52 -37.97
CA LYS A 18 20.38 -32.91 -36.68
C LYS A 18 20.52 -31.80 -35.63
N LEU A 19 21.73 -31.25 -35.46
CA LEU A 19 21.99 -30.19 -34.48
C LEU A 19 21.24 -28.89 -34.83
N VAL A 20 21.23 -28.52 -36.11
CA VAL A 20 20.45 -27.36 -36.58
C VAL A 20 18.95 -27.56 -36.33
N GLY A 21 18.43 -28.77 -36.55
CA GLY A 21 17.05 -29.14 -36.22
C GLY A 21 16.74 -29.03 -34.72
N ASP A 22 17.63 -29.53 -33.86
CA ASP A 22 17.47 -29.48 -32.40
C ASP A 22 17.51 -28.03 -31.87
N ILE A 23 18.37 -27.17 -32.42
CA ILE A 23 18.42 -25.75 -32.06
C ILE A 23 17.13 -25.04 -32.51
N LYS A 24 16.61 -25.33 -33.70
CA LYS A 24 15.30 -24.80 -34.14
C LYS A 24 14.17 -25.23 -33.21
N ALA A 25 14.16 -26.48 -32.75
CA ALA A 25 13.17 -26.94 -31.77
C ALA A 25 13.33 -26.22 -30.43
N THR A 26 14.56 -26.04 -29.96
CA THR A 26 14.88 -25.32 -28.71
C THR A 26 14.43 -23.87 -28.77
N LEU A 27 14.63 -23.17 -29.89
CA LEU A 27 14.14 -21.80 -30.10
C LEU A 27 12.61 -21.72 -30.00
N LYS A 28 11.89 -22.72 -30.52
CA LYS A 28 10.41 -22.79 -30.36
C LYS A 28 9.99 -23.00 -28.91
N VAL A 29 10.74 -23.82 -28.16
CA VAL A 29 10.50 -24.00 -26.71
C VAL A 29 10.79 -22.70 -25.96
N LEU A 30 11.86 -21.98 -26.30
CA LEU A 30 12.19 -20.69 -25.67
C LEU A 30 11.04 -19.68 -25.80
N VAL A 31 10.43 -19.60 -26.99
CA VAL A 31 9.25 -18.75 -27.23
C VAL A 31 8.07 -19.15 -26.33
N LEU A 32 7.83 -20.45 -26.14
CA LEU A 32 6.78 -20.95 -25.23
C LEU A 32 7.06 -20.59 -23.77
N TYR A 33 8.32 -20.40 -23.38
CA TYR A 33 8.75 -20.04 -22.03
C TYR A 33 8.78 -18.54 -21.75
N ILE A 34 8.52 -17.66 -22.73
CA ILE A 34 8.46 -16.20 -22.54
C ILE A 34 7.51 -15.76 -21.40
N PRO A 35 6.33 -16.37 -21.18
CA PRO A 35 5.45 -16.00 -20.07
C PRO A 35 6.00 -16.38 -18.69
N LEU A 36 6.99 -17.29 -18.61
CA LEU A 36 7.48 -17.83 -17.34
C LEU A 36 8.18 -16.75 -16.48
N PRO A 37 9.08 -15.90 -17.00
CA PRO A 37 9.61 -14.76 -16.26
C PRO A 37 8.53 -13.80 -15.73
N ILE A 38 7.46 -13.57 -16.50
CA ILE A 38 6.36 -12.69 -16.07
C ILE A 38 5.62 -13.32 -14.88
N PHE A 39 5.36 -14.62 -14.93
CA PHE A 39 4.75 -15.34 -13.82
C PHE A 39 5.60 -15.25 -12.55
N TRP A 40 6.92 -15.47 -12.64
CA TRP A 40 7.81 -15.35 -11.49
C TRP A 40 7.89 -13.92 -10.95
N ALA A 41 7.94 -12.91 -11.84
CA ALA A 41 7.91 -11.52 -11.43
C ALA A 41 6.63 -11.15 -10.66
N LEU A 42 5.49 -11.72 -11.06
CA LEU A 42 4.22 -11.57 -10.34
C LEU A 42 4.22 -12.33 -9.02
N TYR A 43 4.74 -13.56 -9.00
CA TYR A 43 4.82 -14.36 -7.78
C TYR A 43 5.70 -13.71 -6.72
N ASP A 44 6.85 -13.16 -7.10
CA ASP A 44 7.79 -12.52 -6.16
C ASP A 44 7.21 -11.25 -5.49
N GLN A 45 6.12 -10.68 -6.01
CA GLN A 45 5.42 -9.56 -5.36
C GLN A 45 4.84 -9.93 -3.99
N GLN A 46 4.59 -11.22 -3.72
CA GLN A 46 4.11 -11.63 -2.40
C GLN A 46 5.11 -11.28 -1.29
N GLY A 47 6.40 -11.29 -1.59
CA GLY A 47 7.48 -11.05 -0.63
C GLY A 47 7.84 -9.58 -0.45
N SER A 48 7.31 -8.70 -1.31
CA SER A 48 7.59 -7.27 -1.29
C SER A 48 6.29 -6.46 -1.30
N GLY A 49 5.66 -6.29 -2.46
CA GLY A 49 4.44 -5.49 -2.62
C GLY A 49 3.31 -5.87 -1.68
N TRP A 50 3.03 -7.17 -1.51
CA TRP A 50 1.97 -7.61 -0.58
C TRP A 50 2.38 -7.51 0.88
N THR A 51 3.67 -7.61 1.18
CA THR A 51 4.19 -7.38 2.54
C THR A 51 3.99 -5.91 2.91
N PHE A 52 4.33 -4.97 2.03
CA PHE A 52 4.02 -3.54 2.23
C PHE A 52 2.53 -3.22 2.32
N GLN A 53 1.70 -3.93 1.54
CA GLN A 53 0.24 -3.81 1.68
C GLN A 53 -0.21 -4.26 3.07
N ALA A 54 0.29 -5.40 3.56
CA ALA A 54 -0.04 -5.95 4.87
C ALA A 54 0.43 -5.06 6.04
N VAL A 55 1.55 -4.35 5.91
CA VAL A 55 2.02 -3.34 6.87
C VAL A 55 0.96 -2.26 7.13
N ARG A 56 0.13 -1.97 6.14
CA ARG A 56 -0.92 -0.95 6.23
C ARG A 56 -2.28 -1.52 6.64
N MET A 57 -2.38 -2.82 6.88
CA MET A 57 -3.57 -3.53 7.32
C MET A 57 -3.53 -3.80 8.83
N ASP A 58 -4.69 -4.14 9.40
CA ASP A 58 -4.74 -4.66 10.76
C ASP A 58 -4.38 -6.15 10.76
N GLY A 59 -3.29 -6.50 11.46
CA GLY A 59 -2.82 -7.87 11.64
C GLY A 59 -3.40 -8.58 12.87
N ASN A 60 -4.29 -7.92 13.62
CA ASN A 60 -4.84 -8.46 14.85
C ASN A 60 -5.93 -9.52 14.59
N ILE A 61 -5.67 -10.76 15.02
CA ILE A 61 -6.63 -11.89 14.93
C ILE A 61 -7.29 -12.14 16.30
N GLY A 62 -7.23 -11.15 17.20
CA GLY A 62 -7.81 -11.19 18.55
C GLY A 62 -6.91 -11.86 19.58
N PHE A 63 -6.32 -13.02 19.28
CA PHE A 63 -5.42 -13.75 20.19
C PHE A 63 -3.93 -13.52 19.88
N TYR A 64 -3.61 -13.06 18.68
CA TYR A 64 -2.24 -12.81 18.22
C TYR A 64 -2.27 -11.77 17.10
N THR A 65 -1.25 -10.90 17.08
CA THR A 65 -1.04 -9.95 15.98
C THR A 65 -0.03 -10.54 15.03
N ILE A 66 -0.46 -10.87 13.81
CA ILE A 66 0.43 -11.35 12.76
C ILE A 66 1.25 -10.18 12.23
N LEU A 67 2.57 -10.32 12.24
CA LEU A 67 3.45 -9.34 11.62
C LEU A 67 3.42 -9.51 10.08
N PRO A 68 3.52 -8.42 9.31
CA PRO A 68 3.48 -8.48 7.84
C PRO A 68 4.43 -9.52 7.22
N ASP A 69 5.67 -9.58 7.70
CA ASP A 69 6.68 -10.53 7.19
C ASP A 69 6.33 -12.00 7.47
N GLN A 70 5.56 -12.27 8.53
CA GLN A 70 5.11 -13.62 8.88
C GLN A 70 4.07 -14.15 7.89
N MET A 71 3.40 -13.30 7.12
CA MET A 71 2.45 -13.72 6.08
C MET A 71 3.11 -14.60 5.01
N GLN A 72 4.43 -14.47 4.81
CA GLN A 72 5.17 -15.29 3.85
C GLN A 72 5.18 -16.77 4.22
N VAL A 73 4.99 -17.13 5.50
CA VAL A 73 4.91 -18.53 5.98
C VAL A 73 3.67 -19.24 5.42
N VAL A 74 2.62 -18.51 5.05
CA VAL A 74 1.41 -19.08 4.47
C VAL A 74 1.71 -19.79 3.14
N ASN A 75 2.66 -19.29 2.35
CA ASN A 75 2.98 -19.88 1.05
C ASN A 75 3.53 -21.32 1.12
N PRO A 76 4.64 -21.63 1.84
CA PRO A 76 5.11 -23.01 1.95
C PRO A 76 4.06 -23.94 2.59
N LEU A 77 3.23 -23.44 3.53
CA LEU A 77 2.13 -24.22 4.09
C LEU A 77 1.06 -24.56 3.02
N LEU A 78 0.66 -23.60 2.21
CA LEU A 78 -0.28 -23.83 1.10
C LEU A 78 0.29 -24.79 0.08
N ILE A 79 1.58 -24.72 -0.25
CA ILE A 79 2.23 -25.67 -1.16
C ILE A 79 2.16 -27.10 -0.60
N LEU A 80 2.47 -27.28 0.68
CA LEU A 80 2.41 -28.59 1.34
C LEU A 80 1.01 -29.20 1.31
N VAL A 81 -0.03 -28.38 1.39
CA VAL A 81 -1.44 -28.82 1.31
C VAL A 81 -1.89 -29.01 -0.14
N PHE A 82 -1.56 -28.09 -1.03
CA PHE A 82 -2.07 -28.08 -2.41
C PHE A 82 -1.39 -29.10 -3.31
N ILE A 83 -0.09 -29.42 -3.14
CA ILE A 83 0.54 -30.46 -3.95
C ILE A 83 -0.21 -31.81 -3.86
N PRO A 84 -0.44 -32.40 -2.67
CA PRO A 84 -1.17 -33.66 -2.57
C PRO A 84 -2.64 -33.51 -2.98
N LEU A 85 -3.30 -32.41 -2.60
CA LEU A 85 -4.69 -32.15 -2.98
C LEU A 85 -4.87 -32.13 -4.50
N PHE A 86 -3.98 -31.44 -5.22
CA PHE A 86 -4.06 -31.36 -6.67
C PHE A 86 -3.64 -32.66 -7.35
N SER A 87 -2.63 -33.34 -6.83
CA SER A 87 -2.10 -34.58 -7.42
C SER A 87 -3.07 -35.75 -7.29
N TYR A 88 -3.71 -35.92 -6.13
CA TYR A 88 -4.58 -37.06 -5.85
C TYR A 88 -6.08 -36.75 -5.99
N GLY A 89 -6.48 -35.48 -5.89
CA GLY A 89 -7.89 -35.08 -5.98
C GLY A 89 -8.19 -34.30 -7.25
N VAL A 90 -7.65 -33.09 -7.37
CA VAL A 90 -8.09 -32.12 -8.39
C VAL A 90 -7.79 -32.59 -9.82
N TYR A 91 -6.54 -32.97 -10.11
CA TYR A 91 -6.17 -33.41 -11.46
C TYR A 91 -6.85 -34.70 -11.92
N PRO A 92 -6.98 -35.77 -11.12
CA PRO A 92 -7.73 -36.95 -11.56
C PRO A 92 -9.21 -36.63 -11.81
N LEU A 93 -9.84 -35.78 -11.00
CA LEU A 93 -11.22 -35.34 -11.24
C LEU A 93 -11.35 -34.56 -12.55
N PHE A 94 -10.51 -33.56 -12.80
CA PHE A 94 -10.56 -32.82 -14.08
C PHE A 94 -10.18 -33.68 -15.29
N ALA A 95 -9.31 -34.68 -15.11
CA ALA A 95 -8.99 -35.64 -16.16
C ALA A 95 -10.19 -36.49 -16.57
N THR A 96 -11.12 -36.80 -15.65
CA THR A 96 -12.39 -37.46 -16.01
C THR A 96 -13.27 -36.59 -16.91
N CYS A 97 -13.23 -35.27 -16.73
CA CYS A 97 -13.94 -34.29 -17.57
C CYS A 97 -13.15 -33.86 -18.84
N ASN A 98 -12.06 -34.55 -19.18
CA ASN A 98 -11.18 -34.22 -20.30
C ASN A 98 -10.54 -32.81 -20.25
N PHE A 99 -10.40 -32.24 -19.05
CA PHE A 99 -9.85 -30.90 -18.81
C PHE A 99 -8.54 -30.98 -18.01
N LEU A 100 -7.63 -30.00 -18.16
CA LEU A 100 -6.35 -29.91 -17.42
C LEU A 100 -5.43 -31.16 -17.51
N LYS A 101 -5.48 -31.86 -18.65
CA LYS A 101 -4.68 -33.07 -18.87
C LYS A 101 -3.23 -32.76 -19.24
N THR A 102 -3.00 -31.70 -20.01
CA THR A 102 -1.66 -31.36 -20.47
C THR A 102 -0.96 -30.41 -19.49
N PRO A 103 0.37 -30.50 -19.35
CA PRO A 103 1.14 -29.54 -18.55
C PRO A 103 0.92 -28.09 -18.98
N LEU A 104 0.74 -27.85 -20.28
CA LEU A 104 0.49 -26.52 -20.83
C LEU A 104 -0.85 -25.93 -20.37
N GLN A 105 -1.92 -26.73 -20.32
CA GLN A 105 -3.22 -26.28 -19.80
C GLN A 105 -3.13 -25.88 -18.33
N ARG A 106 -2.35 -26.63 -17.53
CA ARG A 106 -2.14 -26.33 -16.11
C ARG A 106 -1.39 -25.02 -15.92
N MET A 107 -0.36 -24.78 -16.75
CA MET A 107 0.39 -23.52 -16.73
C MET A 107 -0.50 -22.32 -17.08
N VAL A 108 -1.33 -22.44 -18.13
CA VAL A 108 -2.27 -21.37 -18.53
C VAL A 108 -3.31 -21.09 -17.44
N CYS A 109 -3.89 -22.14 -16.85
CA CYS A 109 -4.86 -21.99 -15.75
C CYS A 109 -4.22 -21.33 -14.51
N GLY A 110 -2.99 -21.71 -14.17
CA GLY A 110 -2.22 -21.04 -13.11
C GLY A 110 -2.00 -19.55 -13.41
N GLY A 111 -1.76 -19.18 -14.67
CA GLY A 111 -1.67 -17.78 -15.09
C GLY A 111 -2.97 -17.00 -14.86
N PHE A 112 -4.13 -17.58 -15.17
CA PHE A 112 -5.42 -16.94 -14.88
C PHE A 112 -5.68 -16.80 -13.38
N LEU A 113 -5.29 -17.78 -12.57
CA LEU A 113 -5.39 -17.69 -11.12
C LEU A 113 -4.47 -16.60 -10.56
N ALA A 114 -3.26 -16.46 -11.09
CA ALA A 114 -2.37 -15.35 -10.73
C ALA A 114 -3.00 -13.99 -11.07
N ALA A 115 -3.56 -13.85 -12.27
CA ALA A 115 -4.28 -12.63 -12.66
C ALA A 115 -5.45 -12.30 -11.71
N ALA A 116 -6.22 -13.31 -11.31
CA ALA A 116 -7.30 -13.16 -10.33
C ALA A 116 -6.78 -12.73 -8.95
N ALA A 117 -5.66 -13.30 -8.48
CA ALA A 117 -5.03 -12.90 -7.22
C ALA A 117 -4.59 -11.43 -7.23
N PHE A 118 -4.03 -10.95 -8.34
CA PHE A 118 -3.68 -9.54 -8.51
C PHE A 118 -4.91 -8.63 -8.55
N ALA A 119 -6.02 -9.06 -9.15
CA ALA A 119 -7.27 -8.32 -9.09
C ALA A 119 -7.78 -8.16 -7.65
N VAL A 120 -7.72 -9.23 -6.85
CA VAL A 120 -8.05 -9.17 -5.41
C VAL A 120 -7.14 -8.21 -4.66
N SER A 121 -5.81 -8.30 -4.87
CA SER A 121 -4.85 -7.38 -4.25
C SER A 121 -5.13 -5.92 -4.63
N ALA A 122 -5.50 -5.64 -5.88
CA ALA A 122 -5.87 -4.30 -6.32
C ALA A 122 -7.13 -3.77 -5.62
N VAL A 123 -8.17 -4.60 -5.47
CA VAL A 123 -9.39 -4.22 -4.72
C VAL A 123 -9.06 -3.91 -3.26
N ILE A 124 -8.20 -4.71 -2.62
CA ILE A 124 -7.74 -4.45 -1.25
C ILE A 124 -6.98 -3.13 -1.16
N SER A 125 -6.11 -2.82 -2.13
CA SER A 125 -5.39 -1.54 -2.19
C SER A 125 -6.34 -0.35 -2.25
N ILE A 126 -7.40 -0.42 -3.06
CA ILE A 126 -8.40 0.66 -3.17
C ILE A 126 -9.15 0.83 -1.83
N ALA A 127 -9.51 -0.27 -1.18
CA ALA A 127 -10.14 -0.22 0.14
C ALA A 127 -9.20 0.42 1.18
N LEU A 128 -7.90 0.11 1.14
CA LEU A 128 -6.90 0.72 2.03
C LEU A 128 -6.71 2.21 1.79
N GLU A 129 -6.78 2.67 0.54
CA GLU A 129 -6.62 4.08 0.20
C GLU A 129 -7.64 4.97 0.92
N SER A 130 -8.88 4.49 1.09
CA SER A 130 -9.91 5.20 1.85
C SER A 130 -9.57 5.39 3.35
N THR A 131 -8.65 4.58 3.88
CA THR A 131 -8.20 4.67 5.28
C THR A 131 -6.95 5.55 5.45
N TYR A 132 -6.34 6.00 4.35
CA TYR A 132 -5.16 6.84 4.44
C TYR A 132 -5.53 8.25 4.89
N PRO A 133 -4.68 8.87 5.72
CA PRO A 133 -4.92 10.22 6.14
C PRO A 133 -4.69 11.17 4.96
N VAL A 134 -5.59 12.14 4.78
CA VAL A 134 -5.40 13.22 3.81
C VAL A 134 -4.21 14.05 4.27
N LEU A 135 -3.18 14.16 3.43
CA LEU A 135 -2.01 14.98 3.69
C LEU A 135 -2.26 16.42 3.20
N PRO A 136 -1.76 17.45 3.91
CA PRO A 136 -1.79 18.82 3.41
C PRO A 136 -0.94 18.93 2.13
N SER A 137 -1.51 19.51 1.08
CA SER A 137 -0.82 19.81 -0.18
C SER A 137 -0.48 21.30 -0.29
N SER A 138 0.33 21.70 -1.26
CA SER A 138 0.64 23.12 -1.52
C SER A 138 -0.61 23.99 -1.52
N GLY A 139 -0.57 25.10 -0.77
CA GLY A 139 -1.71 25.99 -0.55
C GLY A 139 -2.70 25.56 0.53
N ASN A 140 -2.41 24.50 1.29
CA ASN A 140 -3.26 23.96 2.35
C ASN A 140 -2.48 23.70 3.65
N ILE A 141 -3.14 23.90 4.80
CA ILE A 141 -2.69 23.47 6.13
C ILE A 141 -3.81 22.74 6.87
N GLN A 142 -3.43 21.89 7.82
CA GLN A 142 -4.39 21.29 8.76
C GLN A 142 -4.21 21.92 10.14
N LEU A 143 -5.31 22.23 10.82
CA LEU A 143 -5.31 22.77 12.17
C LEU A 143 -6.09 21.84 13.10
N ARG A 144 -5.43 21.37 14.16
CA ARG A 144 -6.05 20.64 15.27
C ARG A 144 -5.87 21.41 16.56
N VAL A 145 -6.95 21.68 17.26
CA VAL A 145 -6.91 22.42 18.54
C VAL A 145 -7.46 21.51 19.64
N TYR A 146 -6.65 21.18 20.62
CA TYR A 146 -6.98 20.26 21.71
C TYR A 146 -7.26 21.01 23.00
N ASN A 147 -8.42 20.73 23.62
CA ASN A 147 -8.81 21.31 24.90
C ASN A 147 -8.75 20.29 26.03
N PRO A 148 -7.63 20.20 26.77
CA PRO A 148 -7.54 19.34 27.96
C PRO A 148 -8.19 19.94 29.21
N SER A 149 -8.72 21.17 29.15
CA SER A 149 -9.29 21.84 30.31
C SER A 149 -10.73 21.38 30.58
N SER A 150 -11.20 21.58 31.81
CA SER A 150 -12.56 21.25 32.26
C SER A 150 -13.63 22.25 31.79
N CYS A 151 -13.24 23.25 30.99
CA CYS A 151 -14.09 24.36 30.56
C CYS A 151 -14.00 24.55 29.05
N ASP A 152 -14.98 25.23 28.49
CA ASP A 152 -14.99 25.52 27.05
C ASP A 152 -13.98 26.63 26.73
N VAL A 153 -13.25 26.46 25.62
CA VAL A 153 -12.26 27.44 25.15
C VAL A 153 -12.66 27.88 23.75
N THR A 154 -12.92 29.17 23.57
CA THR A 154 -13.15 29.78 22.27
C THR A 154 -11.85 30.34 21.74
N PHE A 155 -11.41 29.87 20.57
CA PHE A 155 -10.26 30.43 19.90
C PHE A 155 -10.69 31.23 18.67
N ASN A 156 -9.94 32.28 18.39
CA ASN A 156 -10.13 33.12 17.22
C ASN A 156 -8.79 33.38 16.54
N ALA A 157 -8.72 32.99 15.27
CA ALA A 157 -7.59 33.13 14.37
C ALA A 157 -8.05 33.92 13.14
N PRO A 158 -7.97 35.27 13.18
CA PRO A 158 -8.49 36.12 12.11
C PRO A 158 -7.77 35.88 10.78
N ASP A 159 -6.46 35.62 10.80
CA ASP A 159 -5.67 35.39 9.58
C ASP A 159 -6.07 34.10 8.84
N LEU A 160 -6.70 33.15 9.54
CA LEU A 160 -7.23 31.90 8.98
C LEU A 160 -8.74 31.95 8.75
N ASN A 161 -9.43 33.04 9.13
CA ASN A 161 -10.89 33.13 9.17
C ASN A 161 -11.56 32.02 9.99
N VAL A 162 -10.91 31.54 11.07
CA VAL A 162 -11.44 30.48 11.93
C VAL A 162 -11.74 31.03 13.32
N SER A 163 -13.01 30.91 13.73
CA SER A 163 -13.45 31.15 15.11
C SER A 163 -14.38 30.02 15.55
N LYS A 164 -13.96 29.26 16.57
CA LYS A 164 -14.70 28.09 17.08
C LYS A 164 -14.49 27.91 18.59
N THR A 165 -15.50 27.34 19.22
CA THR A 165 -15.46 26.94 20.63
C THR A 165 -15.18 25.44 20.71
N VAL A 166 -14.12 25.08 21.41
CA VAL A 166 -13.75 23.69 21.71
C VAL A 166 -14.30 23.34 23.09
N GLN A 167 -15.16 22.33 23.15
CA GLN A 167 -15.77 21.86 24.39
C GLN A 167 -14.71 21.25 25.33
N LYS A 168 -15.04 21.15 26.62
CA LYS A 168 -14.18 20.49 27.61
C LYS A 168 -13.77 19.07 27.19
N TYR A 169 -12.48 18.74 27.30
CA TYR A 169 -11.90 17.44 26.93
C TYR A 169 -12.11 17.01 25.46
N GLU A 170 -12.51 17.93 24.59
CA GLU A 170 -12.66 17.68 23.15
C GLU A 170 -11.57 18.37 22.33
N TYR A 171 -11.61 18.13 21.02
CA TYR A 171 -10.72 18.78 20.07
C TYR A 171 -11.52 19.31 18.88
N TYR A 172 -11.00 20.37 18.27
CA TYR A 172 -11.45 20.85 16.97
C TYR A 172 -10.46 20.39 15.90
N GLU A 173 -10.97 19.97 14.74
CA GLU A 173 -10.17 19.60 13.59
C GLU A 173 -10.70 20.28 12.34
N ASN A 174 -9.79 20.92 11.60
CA ASN A 174 -10.02 21.35 10.23
C ASN A 174 -8.85 20.89 9.36
N LYS A 175 -9.15 20.06 8.35
CA LYS A 175 -8.15 19.46 7.46
C LYS A 175 -7.92 20.24 6.18
N ASP A 176 -8.69 21.30 5.95
CA ASP A 176 -8.69 22.04 4.70
C ASP A 176 -8.78 23.55 4.98
N ILE A 177 -7.63 24.15 5.24
CA ILE A 177 -7.49 25.60 5.42
C ILE A 177 -6.56 26.11 4.33
N SER A 178 -7.11 26.96 3.45
CA SER A 178 -6.32 27.59 2.40
C SER A 178 -5.30 28.55 3.02
N PHE A 179 -4.02 28.23 2.90
CA PHE A 179 -2.91 29.02 3.44
C PHE A 179 -1.69 28.87 2.52
N THR A 180 -1.00 29.97 2.25
CA THR A 180 0.12 29.99 1.28
C THR A 180 1.32 30.72 1.86
N GLY A 181 2.49 30.08 1.72
CA GLY A 181 3.77 30.56 2.22
C GLY A 181 3.99 30.28 3.71
N ASN A 182 4.83 31.11 4.34
CA ASN A 182 5.12 31.05 5.76
C ASN A 182 4.76 32.40 6.40
N ARG A 183 3.89 32.39 7.42
CA ARG A 183 3.46 33.58 8.16
C ARG A 183 3.26 33.26 9.64
N SER A 184 3.51 34.26 10.48
CA SER A 184 3.12 34.21 11.88
C SER A 184 1.65 34.57 12.02
N ILE A 185 0.86 33.67 12.60
CA ILE A 185 -0.59 33.83 12.79
C ILE A 185 -0.87 34.08 14.26
N SER A 186 -1.67 35.11 14.52
CA SER A 186 -2.11 35.44 15.87
C SER A 186 -3.31 34.61 16.28
N PHE A 187 -3.23 33.98 17.46
CA PHE A 187 -4.35 33.27 18.07
C PHE A 187 -4.76 33.97 19.36
N THR A 188 -6.05 34.23 19.48
CA THR A 188 -6.66 34.77 20.70
C THR A 188 -7.58 33.72 21.29
N PHE A 189 -7.57 33.60 22.62
CA PHE A 189 -8.34 32.57 23.31
C PHE A 189 -9.14 33.19 24.44
N ASP A 190 -10.41 32.82 24.50
CA ASP A 190 -11.34 33.23 25.53
C ASP A 190 -11.91 31.99 26.22
N SER A 191 -11.81 31.94 27.54
CA SER A 191 -12.34 30.83 28.34
C SER A 191 -12.92 31.36 29.66
N PRO A 192 -14.05 30.80 30.14
CA PRO A 192 -14.63 31.18 31.43
C PRO A 192 -13.70 30.91 32.63
N CYS A 193 -12.73 30.02 32.46
CA CYS A 193 -11.95 29.49 33.57
C CYS A 193 -10.54 30.09 33.68
N LYS A 194 -9.97 30.57 32.57
CA LYS A 194 -8.67 31.24 32.52
C LYS A 194 -8.62 32.20 31.32
N SER A 195 -8.03 33.37 31.51
CA SER A 195 -7.62 34.21 30.38
C SER A 195 -6.27 33.71 29.88
N TYR A 196 -6.18 33.40 28.58
CA TYR A 196 -4.92 33.13 27.94
C TYR A 196 -4.45 34.39 27.23
N GLU A 197 -3.16 34.72 27.31
CA GLU A 197 -2.61 35.77 26.47
C GLU A 197 -2.61 35.32 25.01
N GLY A 198 -2.83 36.27 24.09
CA GLY A 198 -2.77 35.99 22.66
C GLY A 198 -1.34 35.63 22.27
N THR A 199 -1.17 34.48 21.61
CA THR A 199 0.14 33.98 21.16
C THR A 199 0.16 33.89 19.64
N SER A 200 1.29 34.23 19.04
CA SER A 200 1.51 34.10 17.60
C SER A 200 2.38 32.89 17.29
N PHE A 201 1.96 32.05 16.35
CA PHE A 201 2.72 30.87 15.93
C PHE A 201 3.15 31.02 14.47
N GLU A 202 4.38 30.60 14.15
CA GLU A 202 4.84 30.50 12.77
C GLU A 202 4.22 29.27 12.11
N ILE A 203 3.53 29.50 11.00
CA ILE A 203 2.79 28.49 10.26
C ILE A 203 3.30 28.47 8.82
N GLU A 204 3.62 27.27 8.35
CA GLU A 204 4.10 26.99 7.00
C GLU A 204 3.05 26.17 6.24
N GLU A 205 2.92 26.40 4.93
CA GLU A 205 2.10 25.56 4.05
C GLU A 205 2.57 24.09 4.04
N GLU A 206 1.70 23.16 3.62
CA GLU A 206 2.00 21.71 3.59
C GLU A 206 2.25 21.09 4.98
N THR A 207 1.91 21.80 6.05
CA THR A 207 2.05 21.30 7.42
C THR A 207 0.70 21.06 8.09
N ALA A 208 0.69 20.08 8.99
CA ALA A 208 -0.39 19.88 9.92
C ALA A 208 0.06 20.39 11.29
N ILE A 209 -0.74 21.25 11.90
CA ILE A 209 -0.38 21.95 13.13
C ILE A 209 -1.38 21.58 14.21
N GLY A 210 -0.85 21.14 15.35
CA GLY A 210 -1.59 20.93 16.57
C GLY A 210 -1.35 22.09 17.53
N ILE A 211 -2.41 22.56 18.19
CA ILE A 211 -2.32 23.50 19.31
C ILE A 211 -3.00 22.84 20.49
N TYR A 212 -2.35 22.79 21.65
CA TYR A 212 -2.99 22.34 22.88
C TYR A 212 -2.89 23.41 23.97
N PHE A 213 -3.93 23.49 24.79
CA PHE A 213 -3.98 24.44 25.90
C PHE A 213 -3.30 23.85 27.13
N SER A 214 -2.32 24.55 27.69
CA SER A 214 -1.65 24.22 28.94
C SER A 214 -1.95 25.27 30.01
N GLU A 215 -1.55 25.00 31.25
CA GLU A 215 -1.67 25.96 32.35
C GLU A 215 -0.81 27.22 32.13
N ALA A 216 0.25 27.11 31.35
CA ALA A 216 1.19 28.19 31.03
C ALA A 216 0.86 28.97 29.74
N GLY A 217 -0.17 28.56 28.99
CA GLY A 217 -0.53 29.15 27.69
C GLY A 217 -0.86 28.11 26.62
N ALA A 218 -1.08 28.58 25.39
CA ALA A 218 -1.22 27.71 24.23
C ALA A 218 0.17 27.32 23.67
N ILE A 219 0.35 26.04 23.33
CA ILE A 219 1.60 25.54 22.75
C ILE A 219 1.27 24.91 21.39
N SER A 220 2.00 25.30 20.35
CA SER A 220 1.91 24.73 19.01
C SER A 220 2.94 23.62 18.78
N PHE A 221 2.58 22.61 18.01
CA PHE A 221 3.47 21.57 17.51
C PHE A 221 3.11 21.19 16.07
N THR A 222 4.09 20.74 15.31
CA THR A 222 3.86 20.21 13.96
C THR A 222 3.57 18.72 14.04
N ASP A 223 2.43 18.30 13.50
CA ASP A 223 1.95 16.92 13.49
C ASP A 223 2.39 16.22 12.19
N ASN A 224 2.91 15.00 12.32
CA ASN A 224 3.21 14.14 11.18
C ASN A 224 2.00 13.24 10.92
N VAL A 225 1.16 13.68 9.99
CA VAL A 225 -0.11 13.03 9.66
C VAL A 225 0.07 11.75 8.85
N ALA A 226 1.24 11.56 8.21
CA ALA A 226 1.50 10.40 7.39
C ALA A 226 1.47 9.10 8.21
N LYS A 227 0.76 8.09 7.67
CA LYS A 227 0.76 6.73 8.21
C LYS A 227 2.21 6.22 8.25
N SER A 228 2.53 5.42 9.26
CA SER A 228 3.86 4.79 9.34
C SER A 228 4.07 3.85 8.16
N ASP A 229 5.22 3.98 7.49
CA ASP A 229 5.63 3.05 6.44
C ASP A 229 6.07 1.69 7.01
N ASP A 230 6.34 1.64 8.33
CA ASP A 230 6.81 0.44 9.03
C ASP A 230 5.69 -0.29 9.79
N GLY A 231 4.44 0.19 9.71
CA GLY A 231 3.26 -0.45 10.34
C GLY A 231 3.17 -0.28 11.85
N TYR A 232 4.24 0.15 12.51
CA TYR A 232 4.18 0.57 13.92
C TYR A 232 3.46 1.92 14.05
N PRO A 233 2.65 2.14 15.10
CA PRO A 233 2.13 3.46 15.39
C PRO A 233 3.30 4.41 15.59
N LYS A 234 3.41 5.46 14.76
CA LYS A 234 4.32 6.57 15.04
C LYS A 234 3.91 7.14 16.39
N VAL A 235 4.80 7.09 17.38
CA VAL A 235 4.56 7.68 18.69
C VAL A 235 4.41 9.18 18.47
N ARG A 236 3.19 9.68 18.74
CA ARG A 236 2.80 11.08 18.71
C ARG A 236 3.01 11.71 20.07
#